data_AF-A0A1C5CS90-F1
#
_entry.id   AF-A0A1C5CS90-F1
#
_cell.length_a   1.000
_cell.length_b   1.000
_cell.length_c   1.000
_cell.angle_alpha   90.00
_cell.angle_beta   90.00
_cell.angle_gamma   90.00
#
_symmetry.space_group_name_H-M   'P 1'
#
loop_
_entity.id
_entity.type
_entity.pdbx_description
1 polymer ?
#
loop_
_entity_poly.entity_id
_entity_poly.type
_entity_poly.pdbx_seq_one_letter_code
_entity_poly.pdbx_strand_id
1 'polypeptide(L)'
;MTDVSPAVLDGVLARTTRRRTRVGLVSGGLGAYWPQFPGLLDQLQESARFVTGRFEEMGCEVADAGFISDPQEAAKAAEQLRRADCDIVVMFLTTYLTASMVLPIAQRTHTPVLVIDLQPTEAMDHPNTDTGKWLAYCGQCPLPEVANVFRRSGTPSAPSPVICTTRTPGPGSAAGSRPRRCAARCATAGTG
;
A
#
# COMPACT_ATOMS: atom_id res chain seq x y z
N MET A 1 44.35 10.19 -10.66
CA MET A 1 43.06 9.51 -10.90
C MET A 1 42.17 10.55 -11.55
N THR A 2 42.09 10.51 -12.88
CA THR A 2 41.49 11.58 -13.69
C THR A 2 39.97 11.48 -13.61
N ASP A 3 39.33 12.53 -13.09
CA ASP A 3 37.87 12.62 -13.00
C ASP A 3 37.30 12.84 -14.41
N VAL A 4 36.44 11.91 -14.86
CA VAL A 4 35.82 11.99 -16.19
C VAL A 4 34.59 12.87 -16.08
N SER A 5 34.59 13.99 -16.81
CA SER A 5 33.50 14.96 -16.77
C SER A 5 32.15 14.33 -17.17
N PRO A 6 31.04 14.65 -16.48
CA PRO A 6 29.71 14.10 -16.76
C PRO A 6 29.27 14.29 -18.22
N ALA A 7 29.68 15.38 -18.87
CA ALA A 7 29.39 15.63 -20.28
C ALA A 7 30.03 14.62 -21.24
N VAL A 8 31.16 14.02 -20.86
CA VAL A 8 31.83 12.96 -21.63
C VAL A 8 31.10 11.63 -21.46
N LEU A 9 30.51 11.38 -20.28
CA LEU A 9 29.72 10.16 -20.02
C LEU A 9 28.38 10.18 -20.77
N ASP A 10 27.72 11.34 -20.86
CA ASP A 10 26.44 11.50 -21.55
C ASP A 10 26.52 11.22 -23.07
N GLY A 11 27.70 11.41 -23.68
CA GLY A 11 27.94 11.13 -25.11
C GLY A 11 28.32 9.67 -25.41
N VAL A 12 28.73 8.90 -24.40
CA VAL A 12 29.23 7.52 -24.55
C VAL A 12 28.20 6.49 -24.05
N LEU A 13 27.35 6.86 -23.09
CA LEU A 13 26.29 5.99 -22.56
C LEU A 13 24.92 6.58 -22.91
N ALA A 14 24.18 5.90 -23.79
CA ALA A 14 22.81 6.26 -24.07
C ALA A 14 21.96 6.15 -22.79
N ARG A 15 21.37 7.27 -22.36
CA ARG A 15 20.53 7.31 -21.16
C ARG A 15 19.23 6.52 -21.40
N THR A 16 19.07 5.36 -20.78
CA THR A 16 17.84 4.58 -20.86
C THR A 16 16.69 5.34 -20.18
N THR A 17 15.69 5.75 -20.97
CA THR A 17 14.43 6.26 -20.44
C THR A 17 13.62 5.08 -19.90
N ARG A 18 13.47 5.01 -18.57
CA ARG A 18 12.56 4.03 -17.96
C ARG A 18 11.11 4.39 -18.29
N ARG A 19 10.29 3.39 -18.61
CA ARG A 19 8.83 3.55 -18.64
C ARG A 19 8.32 3.95 -17.26
N ARG A 20 7.15 4.59 -17.23
CA ARG A 20 6.47 4.88 -15.96
C ARG A 20 6.13 3.57 -15.26
N THR A 21 6.32 3.55 -13.94
CA THR A 21 5.96 2.39 -13.11
C THR A 21 4.45 2.31 -13.03
N ARG A 22 3.90 1.14 -13.36
CA ARG A 22 2.48 0.86 -13.23
C ARG A 22 2.19 0.22 -11.89
N VAL A 23 1.44 0.93 -11.05
CA VAL A 23 1.05 0.50 -9.71
C VAL A 23 -0.41 0.07 -9.75
N GLY A 24 -0.67 -1.20 -9.46
CA GLY A 24 -2.02 -1.66 -9.17
C GLY A 24 -2.36 -1.31 -7.73
N LEU A 25 -3.48 -0.65 -7.48
CA LEU A 25 -3.92 -0.32 -6.12
C LEU A 25 -5.24 -1.02 -5.83
N VAL A 26 -5.33 -1.63 -4.65
CA VAL A 26 -6.60 -2.08 -4.08
C VAL A 26 -6.65 -1.64 -2.63
N SER A 27 -7.72 -0.96 -2.25
CA SER A 27 -7.99 -0.57 -0.86
C SER A 27 -9.19 -1.35 -0.36
N GLY A 28 -9.33 -1.53 0.95
CA GLY A 28 -10.53 -2.19 1.44
C GLY A 28 -10.68 -2.25 2.95
N GLY A 29 -11.81 -2.81 3.35
CA GLY A 29 -12.21 -3.02 4.73
C GLY A 29 -13.32 -4.06 4.87
N LEU A 30 -13.75 -4.35 6.09
CA LEU A 30 -14.76 -5.37 6.34
C LEU A 30 -16.17 -4.78 6.18
N GLY A 31 -16.93 -5.27 5.20
CA GLY A 31 -18.26 -4.76 4.89
C GLY A 31 -19.27 -4.78 6.05
N ALA A 32 -19.06 -5.66 7.03
CA ALA A 32 -19.89 -5.74 8.23
C ALA A 32 -19.90 -4.43 9.04
N TYR A 33 -18.88 -3.56 8.91
CA TYR A 33 -18.78 -2.31 9.67
C TYR A 33 -19.65 -1.18 9.11
N TRP A 34 -19.97 -1.17 7.82
CA TRP A 34 -20.67 -0.06 7.16
C TRP A 34 -22.01 0.32 7.79
N PRO A 35 -22.93 -0.62 8.10
CA PRO A 35 -24.19 -0.26 8.76
C PRO A 35 -24.03 0.07 10.25
N GLN A 36 -22.92 -0.33 10.89
CA GLN A 36 -22.69 -0.14 12.33
C GLN A 36 -22.07 1.23 12.64
N PHE A 37 -21.23 1.74 11.73
CA PHE A 37 -20.48 2.97 11.93
C PHE A 37 -20.65 3.90 10.71
N PRO A 38 -21.75 4.68 10.67
CA PRO A 38 -21.96 5.67 9.61
C PRO A 38 -20.78 6.64 9.50
N GLY A 39 -20.32 6.90 8.28
CA GLY A 39 -19.19 7.78 7.99
C GLY A 39 -17.80 7.11 8.00
N LEU A 40 -17.67 5.89 8.53
CA LEU A 40 -16.38 5.17 8.50
C LEU A 40 -15.94 4.91 7.06
N LEU A 41 -16.82 4.37 6.21
CA LEU A 41 -16.49 4.05 4.81
C LEU A 41 -15.96 5.29 4.06
N ASP A 42 -16.58 6.45 4.25
CA ASP A 42 -16.17 7.69 3.59
C ASP A 42 -14.76 8.11 4.01
N GLN A 43 -14.46 8.03 5.31
CA GLN A 43 -13.12 8.32 5.87
C GLN A 43 -12.05 7.36 5.32
N LEU A 44 -12.36 6.07 5.19
CA LEU A 44 -11.44 5.08 4.63
C LEU A 44 -11.20 5.30 3.14
N GLN A 45 -12.25 5.64 2.39
CA GLN A 45 -12.14 6.00 0.97
C GLN A 45 -11.35 7.30 0.77
N GLU A 46 -11.43 8.27 1.69
CA GLU A 46 -10.59 9.46 1.65
C GLU A 46 -9.11 9.11 1.81
N SER A 47 -8.78 8.22 2.75
CA SER A 47 -7.42 7.69 2.90
C SER A 47 -6.94 6.98 1.64
N ALA A 48 -7.79 6.19 0.99
CA ALA A 48 -7.48 5.51 -0.27
C ALA A 48 -7.22 6.51 -1.43
N ARG A 49 -8.05 7.56 -1.55
CA ARG A 49 -7.84 8.64 -2.52
C ARG A 49 -6.53 9.37 -2.28
N PHE A 50 -6.19 9.65 -1.01
CA PHE A 50 -4.91 10.26 -0.66
C PHE A 50 -3.73 9.40 -1.14
N VAL A 51 -3.74 8.09 -0.84
CA VAL A 51 -2.69 7.17 -1.28
C VAL A 51 -2.57 7.13 -2.81
N THR A 52 -3.69 7.10 -3.51
CA THR A 52 -3.75 7.13 -4.98
C THR A 52 -3.04 8.38 -5.52
N GLY A 53 -3.42 9.57 -5.04
CA GLY A 53 -2.82 10.84 -5.44
C GLY A 53 -1.32 10.90 -5.15
N ARG A 54 -0.87 10.33 -4.02
CA ARG A 54 0.57 10.24 -3.71
C ARG A 54 1.35 9.41 -4.72
N PHE A 55 0.79 8.30 -5.23
CA PHE A 55 1.43 7.52 -6.29
C PHE A 55 1.46 8.27 -7.64
N GLU A 56 0.39 8.98 -7.98
CA GLU A 56 0.34 9.80 -9.20
C GLU A 56 1.35 10.95 -9.16
N GLU A 57 1.49 11.63 -8.02
CA GLU A 57 2.50 12.67 -7.79
C GLU A 57 3.94 12.14 -7.89
N MET A 58 4.15 10.85 -7.61
CA MET A 58 5.43 10.17 -7.82
C MET A 58 5.69 9.80 -9.29
N GLY A 59 4.76 10.11 -10.20
CA GLY A 59 4.86 9.84 -11.64
C GLY A 59 4.49 8.42 -12.04
N CYS A 60 3.81 7.67 -11.17
CA CYS A 60 3.31 6.32 -11.47
C CYS A 60 2.03 6.37 -12.32
N GLU A 61 1.82 5.31 -13.11
CA GLU A 61 0.51 5.02 -13.69
C GLU A 61 -0.27 4.16 -12.69
N VAL A 62 -1.37 4.67 -12.13
CA VAL A 62 -2.14 3.94 -11.12
C VAL A 62 -3.33 3.23 -11.76
N ALA A 63 -3.37 1.90 -11.62
CA ALA A 63 -4.53 1.08 -11.91
C ALA A 63 -5.29 0.82 -10.60
N ASP A 64 -6.22 1.72 -10.25
CA ASP A 64 -7.04 1.59 -9.05
C ASP A 64 -8.20 0.59 -9.30
N ALA A 65 -8.17 -0.53 -8.56
CA ALA A 65 -9.19 -1.57 -8.60
C ALA A 65 -10.35 -1.30 -7.60
N GLY A 66 -10.30 -0.17 -6.90
CA GLY A 66 -11.35 0.33 -6.05
C GLY A 66 -11.24 -0.12 -4.59
N PHE A 67 -12.35 0.13 -3.87
CA PHE A 67 -12.50 -0.16 -2.46
C PHE A 67 -13.32 -1.44 -2.27
N ILE A 68 -12.70 -2.51 -1.77
CA ILE A 68 -13.36 -3.82 -1.58
C ILE A 68 -13.87 -4.01 -0.15
N SER A 69 -15.03 -4.64 -0.03
CA SER A 69 -15.74 -4.89 1.24
C SER A 69 -15.96 -6.38 1.53
N ASP A 70 -15.83 -7.23 0.51
CA ASP A 70 -16.12 -8.66 0.56
C ASP A 70 -15.27 -9.49 -0.43
N PRO A 71 -15.26 -10.84 -0.32
CA PRO A 71 -14.49 -11.70 -1.22
C PRO A 71 -14.92 -11.65 -2.69
N GLN A 72 -16.18 -11.34 -2.99
CA GLN A 72 -16.70 -11.25 -4.35
C GLN A 72 -16.17 -10.00 -5.04
N GLU A 73 -16.14 -8.87 -4.34
CA GLU A 73 -15.49 -7.64 -4.78
C GLU A 73 -13.98 -7.84 -4.94
N ALA A 74 -13.34 -8.53 -3.99
CA ALA A 74 -11.93 -8.87 -4.08
C ALA A 74 -11.60 -9.70 -5.33
N ALA A 75 -12.46 -10.67 -5.70
CA ALA A 75 -12.28 -11.46 -6.90
C ALA A 75 -12.40 -10.63 -8.20
N LYS A 76 -13.25 -9.60 -8.21
CA LYS A 76 -13.37 -8.65 -9.33
C LYS A 76 -12.12 -7.77 -9.41
N ALA A 77 -11.67 -7.22 -8.29
CA ALA A 77 -10.45 -6.43 -8.21
C ALA A 77 -9.22 -7.23 -8.68
N ALA A 78 -9.10 -8.49 -8.27
CA ALA A 78 -8.04 -9.39 -8.73
C ALA A 78 -8.00 -9.53 -10.25
N GLU A 79 -9.17 -9.67 -10.90
CA GLU A 79 -9.25 -9.79 -12.36
C GLU A 79 -8.90 -8.47 -13.07
N GLN A 80 -9.31 -7.33 -12.51
CA GLN A 80 -8.93 -6.02 -13.04
C GLN A 80 -7.42 -5.81 -12.96
N LEU A 81 -6.82 -6.06 -11.80
CA LEU A 81 -5.38 -5.93 -11.57
C LEU A 81 -4.56 -6.89 -12.45
N ARG A 82 -5.04 -8.11 -12.65
CA ARG A 82 -4.42 -9.08 -13.57
C ARG A 82 -4.38 -8.57 -15.01
N ARG A 83 -5.46 -7.91 -15.48
CA ARG A 83 -5.52 -7.33 -16.84
C ARG A 83 -4.71 -6.05 -16.98
N ALA A 84 -4.48 -5.34 -15.88
CA ALA A 84 -3.78 -4.06 -15.89
C ALA A 84 -2.26 -4.20 -16.14
N ASP A 85 -1.69 -5.41 -16.02
CA ASP A 85 -0.26 -5.70 -16.22
C ASP A 85 0.63 -4.79 -15.36
N CYS A 86 0.40 -4.86 -14.05
CA CYS A 86 1.07 -3.99 -13.07
C CYS A 86 2.50 -4.46 -12.79
N ASP A 87 3.41 -3.51 -12.59
CA ASP A 87 4.78 -3.78 -12.16
C ASP A 87 4.82 -4.15 -10.66
N ILE A 88 3.90 -3.59 -9.88
CA ILE A 88 3.68 -3.88 -8.46
C ILE A 88 2.19 -3.75 -8.11
N VAL A 89 1.69 -4.58 -7.20
CA VAL A 89 0.35 -4.43 -6.62
C VAL A 89 0.47 -3.96 -5.17
N VAL A 90 -0.21 -2.89 -4.82
CA VAL A 90 -0.30 -2.32 -3.49
C VAL A 90 -1.67 -2.64 -2.90
N MET A 91 -1.67 -3.32 -1.77
CA MET A 91 -2.87 -3.60 -0.96
C MET A 91 -2.88 -2.66 0.23
N PHE A 92 -3.86 -1.78 0.30
CA PHE A 92 -4.03 -0.85 1.41
C PHE A 92 -5.08 -1.37 2.39
N LEU A 93 -4.61 -1.79 3.57
CA LEU A 93 -5.43 -2.23 4.68
C LEU A 93 -5.92 -0.98 5.42
N THR A 94 -7.08 -0.47 5.03
CA THR A 94 -7.63 0.77 5.64
C THR A 94 -8.28 0.50 7.00
N THR A 95 -8.71 -0.74 7.23
CA THR A 95 -9.23 -1.26 8.49
C THR A 95 -9.04 -2.79 8.47
N TYR A 96 -9.95 -3.58 9.06
CA TYR A 96 -9.92 -5.03 8.94
C TYR A 96 -10.17 -5.51 7.50
N LEU A 97 -9.16 -6.06 6.85
CA LEU A 97 -9.26 -6.71 5.53
C LEU A 97 -8.84 -8.17 5.66
N THR A 98 -9.73 -9.11 5.32
CA THR A 98 -9.53 -10.53 5.65
C THR A 98 -8.57 -11.23 4.68
N ALA A 99 -7.95 -12.32 5.14
CA ALA A 99 -7.09 -13.18 4.30
C ALA A 99 -7.82 -13.69 3.05
N SER A 100 -9.12 -13.99 3.18
CA SER A 100 -9.96 -14.46 2.07
C SER A 100 -10.16 -13.43 0.96
N MET A 101 -10.04 -12.13 1.26
CA MET A 101 -10.10 -11.06 0.28
C MET A 101 -8.75 -10.83 -0.40
N VAL A 102 -7.65 -10.83 0.36
CA VAL A 102 -6.32 -10.50 -0.18
C VAL A 102 -5.66 -11.64 -0.96
N LEU A 103 -5.89 -12.90 -0.57
CA LEU A 103 -5.22 -14.05 -1.16
C LEU A 103 -5.52 -14.23 -2.67
N PRO A 104 -6.79 -14.14 -3.13
CA PRO A 104 -7.10 -14.26 -4.56
C PRO A 104 -6.41 -13.21 -5.42
N ILE A 105 -6.20 -12.00 -4.88
CA ILE A 105 -5.50 -10.93 -5.59
C ILE A 105 -4.03 -11.32 -5.79
N ALA A 106 -3.35 -11.71 -4.72
CA ALA A 106 -1.95 -12.12 -4.79
C ALA A 106 -1.72 -13.35 -5.71
N GLN A 107 -2.66 -14.30 -5.72
CA GLN A 107 -2.55 -15.51 -6.55
C GLN A 107 -2.77 -15.26 -8.04
N ARG A 108 -3.63 -14.30 -8.41
CA ARG A 108 -4.07 -14.10 -9.81
C ARG A 108 -3.27 -13.05 -10.56
N THR A 109 -2.69 -12.07 -9.88
CA THR A 109 -1.94 -10.99 -10.53
C THR A 109 -0.55 -11.44 -10.96
N HIS A 110 0.05 -12.43 -10.28
CA HIS A 110 1.43 -12.87 -10.50
C HIS A 110 2.48 -11.75 -10.40
N THR A 111 2.12 -10.65 -9.75
CA THR A 111 2.93 -9.44 -9.56
C THR A 111 3.38 -9.38 -8.09
N PRO A 112 4.57 -8.82 -7.78
CA PRO A 112 4.96 -8.54 -6.41
C PRO A 112 3.91 -7.73 -5.66
N VAL A 113 3.58 -8.16 -4.44
CA VAL A 113 2.58 -7.51 -3.59
C VAL A 113 3.27 -6.71 -2.48
N LEU A 114 2.93 -5.42 -2.37
CA LEU A 114 3.23 -4.54 -1.25
C LEU A 114 1.97 -4.37 -0.39
N VAL A 115 2.07 -4.68 0.89
CA VAL A 115 0.99 -4.43 1.85
C VAL A 115 1.33 -3.14 2.59
N ILE A 116 0.46 -2.15 2.50
CA ILE A 116 0.57 -0.92 3.28
C ILE A 116 -0.54 -0.87 4.32
N ASP A 117 -0.17 -0.43 5.50
CA ASP A 117 -1.08 -0.02 6.54
C ASP A 117 -0.66 1.37 6.97
N LEU A 118 -1.59 2.30 6.84
CA LEU A 118 -1.41 3.72 7.10
C LEU A 118 -2.58 4.18 7.95
N GLN A 119 -2.28 4.96 8.97
CA GLN A 119 -3.29 5.63 9.78
C GLN A 119 -3.71 6.97 9.13
N PRO A 120 -4.93 7.45 9.39
CA PRO A 120 -5.44 8.70 8.81
C PRO A 120 -4.59 9.92 9.16
N THR A 121 -4.11 10.01 10.41
CA THR A 121 -3.30 11.11 10.93
C THR A 121 -2.02 10.60 11.58
N GLU A 122 -1.09 11.49 11.93
CA GLU A 122 0.15 11.13 12.61
C GLU A 122 -0.08 10.52 14.02
N ALA A 123 -1.11 11.01 14.72
CA ALA A 123 -1.51 10.56 16.04
C ALA A 123 -3.02 10.65 16.20
N MET A 124 -3.60 9.66 16.87
CA MET A 124 -5.03 9.60 17.16
C MET A 124 -5.42 10.62 18.24
N ASP A 125 -6.50 11.36 18.01
CA ASP A 125 -7.09 12.27 18.98
C ASP A 125 -7.90 11.47 20.01
N HIS A 126 -7.21 10.92 21.00
CA HIS A 126 -7.79 10.00 21.98
C HIS A 126 -9.09 10.52 22.65
N PRO A 127 -9.19 11.78 23.12
CA PRO A 127 -10.42 12.30 23.72
C PRO A 127 -11.66 12.32 22.79
N ASN A 128 -11.47 12.53 21.49
CA ASN A 128 -12.58 12.73 20.53
C ASN A 128 -12.81 11.53 19.59
N THR A 129 -12.12 10.42 19.86
CA THR A 129 -12.19 9.20 19.06
C THR A 129 -13.17 8.21 19.70
N ASP A 130 -14.28 7.98 19.00
CA ASP A 130 -15.20 6.87 19.29
C ASP A 130 -14.73 5.58 18.60
N THR A 131 -15.42 4.47 18.87
CA THR A 131 -15.12 3.16 18.28
C THR A 131 -15.14 3.18 16.74
N GLY A 132 -16.05 3.94 16.13
CA GLY A 132 -16.16 4.02 14.68
C GLY A 132 -14.93 4.67 14.07
N LYS A 133 -14.52 5.82 14.59
CA LYS A 133 -13.29 6.52 14.18
C LYS A 133 -12.04 5.70 14.48
N TRP A 134 -12.02 4.98 15.60
CA TRP A 134 -10.91 4.10 15.98
C TRP A 134 -10.66 3.01 14.94
N LEU A 135 -11.71 2.46 14.31
CA LEU A 135 -11.55 1.41 13.28
C LEU A 135 -10.72 1.85 12.07
N ALA A 136 -10.62 3.15 11.79
CA ALA A 136 -9.74 3.69 10.75
C ALA A 136 -8.25 3.64 11.14
N TYR A 137 -7.92 3.43 12.40
CA TYR A 137 -6.55 3.23 12.90
C TYR A 137 -6.20 1.74 13.08
N CYS A 138 -7.12 0.83 12.73
CA CYS A 138 -7.01 -0.60 13.01
C CYS A 138 -6.56 -1.46 11.81
N GLY A 139 -6.00 -0.88 10.75
CA GLY A 139 -5.50 -1.66 9.62
C GLY A 139 -4.30 -2.57 9.96
N GLN A 140 -3.57 -2.29 11.05
CA GLN A 140 -2.54 -3.19 11.60
C GLN A 140 -3.12 -4.53 12.09
N CYS A 141 -4.37 -4.56 12.53
CA CYS A 141 -4.98 -5.74 13.16
C CYS A 141 -4.99 -6.99 12.25
N PRO A 142 -5.41 -6.93 10.97
CA PRO A 142 -5.37 -8.07 10.06
C PRO A 142 -3.95 -8.40 9.54
N LEU A 143 -2.95 -7.56 9.80
CA LEU A 143 -1.64 -7.71 9.17
C LEU A 143 -0.94 -9.06 9.48
N PRO A 144 -0.97 -9.61 10.71
CA PRO A 144 -0.46 -10.95 10.99
C PRO A 144 -1.23 -12.05 10.25
N GLU A 145 -2.54 -11.88 10.07
CA GLU A 145 -3.40 -12.81 9.31
C GLU A 145 -2.96 -12.85 7.84
N VAL A 146 -2.81 -11.68 7.22
CA VAL A 146 -2.36 -11.50 5.84
C VAL A 146 -0.93 -12.02 5.63
N ALA A 147 -0.01 -11.69 6.52
CA ALA A 147 1.36 -12.18 6.44
C ALA A 147 1.43 -13.72 6.53
N ASN A 148 0.65 -14.32 7.43
CA ASN A 148 0.61 -15.77 7.56
C ASN A 148 -0.01 -16.45 6.34
N VAL A 149 -1.07 -15.89 5.74
CA VAL A 149 -1.68 -16.51 4.55
C VAL A 149 -0.71 -16.50 3.37
N PHE A 150 -0.02 -15.38 3.11
CA PHE A 150 0.96 -15.29 2.01
C PHE A 150 2.13 -16.27 2.20
N ARG A 151 2.62 -16.41 3.44
CA ARG A 151 3.66 -17.40 3.75
C ARG A 151 3.20 -18.83 3.48
N ARG A 152 1.93 -19.15 3.79
CA ARG A 152 1.37 -20.50 3.60
C ARG A 152 0.99 -20.80 2.15
N SER A 153 0.59 -19.81 1.38
CA SER A 153 0.13 -19.98 0.00
C SER A 153 1.25 -20.09 -1.04
N GLY A 154 2.52 -20.02 -0.61
CA GLY A 154 3.68 -20.09 -1.51
C GLY A 154 3.71 -18.97 -2.55
N THR A 155 2.97 -17.88 -2.31
CA THR A 155 2.87 -16.78 -3.27
C THR A 155 4.15 -15.95 -3.18
N PRO A 156 4.79 -15.57 -4.31
CA PRO A 156 5.96 -14.70 -4.32
C PRO A 156 5.58 -13.27 -3.90
N SER A 157 5.21 -13.09 -2.64
CA SER A 157 5.48 -11.81 -1.98
C SER A 157 7.00 -11.63 -1.98
N ALA A 158 7.49 -10.39 -2.00
CA ALA A 158 8.91 -10.16 -1.74
C ALA A 158 9.34 -10.99 -0.50
N PRO A 159 10.61 -11.44 -0.38
CA PRO A 159 11.06 -12.35 0.67
C PRO A 159 10.78 -11.87 2.11
N SER A 160 10.22 -10.67 2.28
CA SER A 160 9.30 -10.33 3.35
C SER A 160 8.24 -9.37 2.79
N PRO A 161 6.94 -9.44 3.17
CA PRO A 161 6.03 -8.33 2.89
C PRO A 161 6.68 -7.08 3.46
N VAL A 162 7.01 -6.12 2.59
CA VAL A 162 7.56 -4.83 3.03
C VAL A 162 6.40 -4.08 3.65
N ILE A 163 6.22 -4.26 4.96
CA ILE A 163 5.23 -3.52 5.73
C ILE A 163 5.75 -2.09 5.84
N CYS A 164 5.21 -1.19 5.03
CA CYS A 164 5.58 0.22 5.05
C CYS A 164 4.54 1.00 5.85
N THR A 165 4.81 1.19 7.15
CA THR A 165 4.06 2.16 7.98
C THR A 165 4.65 3.54 7.73
N THR A 166 4.05 4.33 6.83
CA THR A 166 4.43 5.74 6.67
C THR A 166 3.45 6.66 7.38
N ARG A 167 3.99 7.74 7.95
CA ARG A 167 3.23 8.84 8.54
C ARG A 167 2.58 9.65 7.42
N THR A 168 1.29 9.89 7.49
CA THR A 168 0.64 11.03 6.82
C THR A 168 1.09 12.32 7.51
N PRO A 169 1.64 13.32 6.79
CA PRO A 169 1.93 14.62 7.37
C PRO A 169 0.61 15.32 7.73
N GLY A 170 0.50 15.85 8.95
CA GLY A 170 -0.65 16.67 9.35
C GLY A 170 -0.68 18.02 8.61
N PRO A 171 -1.84 18.71 8.59
CA PRO A 171 -1.95 20.04 8.00
C PRO A 171 -1.09 21.03 8.81
N GLY A 172 0.07 21.41 8.27
CA GLY A 172 0.98 22.39 8.88
C GLY A 172 2.48 22.09 8.82
N SER A 173 2.93 20.93 8.30
CA SER A 173 4.38 20.66 8.18
C SER A 173 4.98 21.35 6.95
N ALA A 174 5.86 22.34 7.18
CA ALA A 174 6.53 23.10 6.14
C ALA A 174 7.42 22.24 5.22
N ALA A 175 7.43 22.60 3.92
CA ALA A 175 8.09 21.91 2.80
C ALA A 175 9.64 21.87 2.81
N GLY A 176 10.30 22.02 3.98
CA GLY A 176 11.75 22.27 4.07
C GLY A 176 12.59 21.23 4.81
N SER A 177 12.02 20.28 5.55
CA SER A 177 12.83 19.31 6.28
C SER A 177 13.05 18.04 5.45
N ARG A 178 14.32 17.71 5.16
CA ARG A 178 14.75 16.45 4.51
C ARG A 178 13.93 15.26 5.06
N PRO A 179 13.42 14.36 4.19
CA PRO A 179 12.69 13.19 4.66
C PRO A 179 13.61 12.38 5.58
N ARG A 180 13.23 12.28 6.87
CA ARG A 180 13.93 11.41 7.81
C ARG A 180 13.81 9.99 7.26
N ARG A 181 14.95 9.34 7.04
CA ARG A 181 15.03 8.00 6.44
C ARG A 181 14.06 7.06 7.15
N CYS A 182 13.18 6.43 6.37
CA CYS A 182 12.33 5.34 6.80
C CYS A 182 13.23 4.21 7.33
N ALA A 183 13.10 3.87 8.61
CA ALA A 183 13.75 2.68 9.15
C ALA A 183 12.91 1.46 8.75
N ALA A 184 13.08 1.00 7.51
CA ALA A 184 12.66 -0.35 7.14
C ALA A 184 13.50 -1.33 7.95
N ARG A 185 12.97 -1.86 9.06
CA ARG A 185 13.59 -3.00 9.74
C ARG A 185 13.13 -4.27 9.02
N CYS A 186 14.01 -4.84 8.19
CA CYS A 186 13.94 -6.25 7.83
C CYS A 186 14.00 -7.06 9.13
N ALA A 187 12.91 -7.73 9.50
CA ALA A 187 12.99 -8.81 10.46
C ALA A 187 13.63 -10.01 9.75
N THR A 188 14.96 -10.12 9.82
CA THR A 188 15.65 -11.35 9.43
C THR A 188 15.29 -12.41 10.46
N ALA A 189 14.34 -13.29 10.14
CA ALA A 189 14.15 -14.52 10.89
C ALA A 189 15.37 -15.41 10.63
N GLY A 190 16.22 -15.54 11.65
CA GLY A 190 17.35 -16.47 11.62
C GLY A 190 16.85 -17.89 11.42
N THR A 191 17.48 -18.60 10.49
CA THR A 191 17.38 -20.05 10.33
C THR A 191 17.83 -20.74 11.63
N GLY A 192 16.92 -21.46 12.26
CA GLY A 192 17.15 -22.47 13.29
C GLY A 192 16.37 -23.72 12.95
#